data_AF-A0A2V9GMR9-F1
#
_entry.id   AF-A0A2V9GMR9-F1
#
_cell.length_a   1.000
_cell.length_b   1.000
_cell.length_c   1.000
_cell.angle_alpha   90.00
_cell.angle_beta   90.00
_cell.angle_gamma   90.00
#
_symmetry.space_group_name_H-M   'P 1'
#
loop_
_entity.id
_entity.type
_entity.pdbx_description
1 polymer ?
#
loop_
_entity_poly.entity_id
_entity_poly.type
_entity_poly.pdbx_seq_one_letter_code
_entity_poly.pdbx_strand_id
1 'polypeptide(L)'
;MSEKPNPCNLKLVMLFDPRDESYSICSHNLSAEDARQKLDELRDEGLFAVILDQPLHHAADNPDDCTACRAELAWLLAESAGDPQA
;
A
#
# COMPACT_ATOMS: atom_id res chain seq x y z
N MET A 1 -22.55 -11.56 17.40
CA MET A 1 -21.79 -10.36 17.78
C MET A 1 -21.59 -9.57 16.50
N SER A 2 -22.18 -8.40 16.38
CA SER A 2 -22.05 -7.57 15.17
C SER A 2 -20.83 -6.69 15.37
N GLU A 3 -19.70 -7.10 14.82
CA GLU A 3 -18.49 -6.28 14.76
C GLU A 3 -18.82 -5.07 13.90
N LYS A 4 -18.91 -3.90 14.53
CA LYS A 4 -18.96 -2.63 13.81
C LYS A 4 -17.65 -2.51 13.04
N PRO A 5 -17.65 -2.32 11.71
CA PRO A 5 -16.41 -2.09 10.98
C PRO A 5 -15.77 -0.82 11.55
N ASN A 6 -14.58 -0.96 12.15
CA ASN A 6 -13.78 0.20 12.53
C ASN A 6 -13.48 0.96 11.23
N PRO A 7 -13.89 2.24 11.11
CA PRO A 7 -13.86 2.94 9.83
C PRO A 7 -12.46 3.29 9.29
N CYS A 8 -11.38 2.87 9.94
CA CYS A 8 -10.02 3.32 9.63
C CYS A 8 -8.93 2.25 9.85
N ASN A 9 -9.15 1.00 9.47
CA ASN A 9 -8.11 -0.05 9.48
C ASN A 9 -7.85 -0.62 8.08
N LEU A 10 -7.94 0.23 7.06
CA LEU A 10 -7.62 -0.17 5.70
C LEU A 10 -6.11 -0.23 5.53
N LYS A 11 -5.68 -1.13 4.67
CA LYS A 11 -4.28 -1.41 4.37
C LYS A 11 -4.05 -1.29 2.88
N LEU A 12 -2.85 -0.80 2.57
CA LEU A 12 -2.30 -0.68 1.24
C LEU A 12 -1.16 -1.69 1.12
N VAL A 13 -1.16 -2.50 0.06
CA VAL A 13 -0.07 -3.44 -0.25
C VAL A 13 0.69 -2.90 -1.45
N MET A 14 1.99 -2.77 -1.27
CA MET A 14 2.90 -2.25 -2.28
C MET A 14 3.97 -3.29 -2.61
N LEU A 15 4.28 -3.42 -3.89
CA LEU A 15 5.37 -4.25 -4.40
C LEU A 15 6.61 -3.40 -4.58
N PHE A 16 7.76 -3.91 -4.15
CA PHE A 16 9.06 -3.33 -4.42
C PHE A 16 9.74 -4.13 -5.53
N ASP A 17 10.06 -3.46 -6.63
CA ASP A 17 10.89 -4.02 -7.69
C ASP A 17 12.35 -3.60 -7.47
N PRO A 18 13.26 -4.53 -7.12
CA PRO A 18 14.66 -4.21 -6.86
C PRO A 18 15.47 -3.94 -8.14
N ARG A 19 14.92 -4.15 -9.34
CA ARG A 19 15.65 -3.94 -10.60
C ARG A 19 15.59 -2.48 -11.02
N ASP A 20 14.45 -1.85 -10.78
CA ASP A 20 14.19 -0.44 -11.06
C ASP A 20 14.17 0.43 -9.79
N GLU A 21 14.37 -0.18 -8.61
CA GLU A 21 14.28 0.45 -7.29
C GLU A 21 12.96 1.21 -7.08
N SER A 22 11.90 0.73 -7.72
CA SER A 22 10.60 1.38 -7.73
C SER A 22 9.55 0.57 -6.97
N TYR A 23 8.53 1.29 -6.53
CA TYR A 23 7.41 0.72 -5.82
C TYR A 23 6.16 0.82 -6.68
N SER A 24 5.36 -0.24 -6.70
CA SER A 24 4.10 -0.32 -7.43
C SER A 24 2.96 -0.66 -6.47
N ILE A 25 1.77 -0.12 -6.72
CA ILE A 25 0.61 -0.36 -5.86
C ILE A 25 -0.04 -1.68 -6.27
N CYS A 26 0.00 -2.67 -5.39
CA CYS A 26 -0.56 -3.99 -5.69
C CYS A 26 -2.07 -4.04 -5.37
N SER A 27 -2.47 -3.52 -4.22
CA SER A 27 -3.87 -3.51 -3.77
C SER A 27 -4.08 -2.47 -2.69
N HIS A 28 -5.27 -1.87 -2.67
CA HIS A 28 -5.68 -0.85 -1.70
C HIS A 28 -7.04 -1.21 -1.09
N ASN A 29 -7.49 -0.47 -0.08
CA ASN A 29 -8.75 -0.72 0.63
C ASN A 29 -8.85 -2.12 1.26
N LEU A 30 -7.71 -2.76 1.56
CA LEU A 30 -7.72 -4.11 2.12
C LEU A 30 -7.94 -4.06 3.63
N SER A 31 -8.58 -5.09 4.18
CA SER A 31 -8.55 -5.32 5.63
C SER A 31 -7.15 -5.72 6.06
N ALA A 32 -6.85 -5.65 7.36
CA ALA A 32 -5.57 -6.14 7.89
C ALA A 32 -5.33 -7.63 7.60
N GLU A 33 -6.40 -8.44 7.61
CA GLU A 33 -6.34 -9.87 7.28
C GLU A 33 -6.08 -10.09 5.79
N ASP A 34 -6.84 -9.42 4.92
CA ASP A 34 -6.67 -9.51 3.46
C ASP A 34 -5.27 -9.04 3.02
N ALA A 35 -4.76 -7.95 3.60
CA ALA A 35 -3.43 -7.45 3.30
C ALA A 35 -2.32 -8.41 3.73
N ARG A 36 -2.50 -9.10 4.88
CA ARG A 36 -1.57 -10.15 5.33
C ARG A 36 -1.60 -11.36 4.42
N GLN A 37 -2.79 -11.80 4.00
CA GLN A 37 -2.92 -12.89 3.04
C GLN A 37 -2.23 -12.54 1.74
N LYS A 38 -2.48 -11.34 1.21
CA LYS A 38 -1.85 -10.86 -0.02
C LYS A 38 -0.34 -10.80 0.08
N LEU A 39 0.18 -10.34 1.21
CA LEU A 39 1.63 -10.32 1.46
C LEU A 39 2.23 -11.74 1.46
N ASP A 40 1.52 -12.72 2.01
CA ASP A 40 1.94 -14.11 2.02
C ASP A 40 2.01 -14.70 0.60
N GLU A 41 0.98 -14.44 -0.22
CA GLU A 41 0.95 -14.83 -1.63
C GLU A 41 2.13 -14.25 -2.41
N LEU A 42 2.37 -12.94 -2.29
CA LEU A 42 3.48 -12.27 -2.99
C LEU A 42 4.85 -12.79 -2.53
N ARG A 43 4.99 -13.11 -1.25
CA ARG A 43 6.22 -13.70 -0.71
C ARG A 43 6.46 -15.11 -1.26
N ASP A 44 5.40 -15.92 -1.41
CA ASP A 44 5.49 -17.26 -2.01
C ASP A 44 5.91 -17.18 -3.48
N GLU A 45 5.45 -16.16 -4.19
CA GLU A 45 5.89 -15.83 -5.55
C GLU A 45 7.33 -15.27 -5.63
N GLY A 46 8.00 -15.08 -4.49
CA GLY A 46 9.36 -14.53 -4.41
C GLY A 46 9.43 -13.02 -4.62
N LEU A 47 8.30 -12.32 -4.51
CA LEU A 47 8.21 -10.87 -4.65
C LEU A 47 8.37 -10.19 -3.29
N PHE A 48 9.05 -9.05 -3.29
CA PHE A 48 9.14 -8.20 -2.11
C PHE A 48 7.95 -7.25 -2.07
N ALA A 49 7.16 -7.34 -1.00
CA ALA A 49 6.03 -6.46 -0.78
C ALA A 49 6.00 -5.95 0.66
N VAL A 50 5.32 -4.82 0.86
CA VAL A 50 5.13 -4.16 2.16
C VAL A 50 3.67 -3.79 2.35
N ILE A 51 3.24 -3.78 3.62
CA ILE A 51 1.90 -3.34 4.02
C ILE A 51 2.04 -1.96 4.68
N LEU A 52 1.23 -1.01 4.24
CA LEU A 52 1.11 0.32 4.81
C LEU A 52 -0.30 0.55 5.35
N ASP A 53 -0.40 1.44 6.33
CA ASP A 53 -1.68 1.94 6.81
C ASP A 53 -2.31 2.87 5.78
N GLN A 54 -3.57 2.60 5.43
CA GLN A 54 -4.34 3.42 4.52
C GLN A 54 -5.43 4.15 5.33
N PRO A 55 -5.30 5.47 5.55
CA PRO A 55 -6.18 6.19 6.48
C PRO A 55 -7.61 6.35 5.95
N LEU A 56 -7.79 6.32 4.63
CA LEU A 56 -9.07 6.60 3.97
C LEU A 56 -9.38 5.57 2.90
N HIS A 57 -10.66 5.29 2.69
CA HIS A 57 -11.10 4.46 1.57
C HIS A 57 -10.97 5.23 0.25
N HIS A 58 -10.35 4.62 -0.75
CA HIS A 58 -10.18 5.19 -2.08
C HIS A 58 -11.27 4.68 -3.03
N ALA A 59 -11.82 5.57 -3.86
CA ALA A 59 -12.95 5.24 -4.74
C ALA A 59 -12.54 4.57 -6.06
N ALA A 60 -11.24 4.48 -6.37
CA ALA A 60 -10.78 3.84 -7.60
C ALA A 60 -10.90 2.32 -7.48
N ASP A 61 -11.29 1.66 -8.58
CA ASP A 61 -11.37 0.19 -8.66
C ASP A 61 -9.98 -0.42 -8.90
N ASN A 62 -9.16 0.25 -9.72
CA ASN A 62 -7.81 -0.18 -10.01
C ASN A 62 -6.79 0.52 -9.08
N PRO A 63 -5.96 -0.22 -8.33
CA PRO A 63 -4.98 0.36 -7.42
C PRO A 63 -3.90 1.19 -8.14
N ASP A 64 -3.48 0.77 -9.34
CA ASP A 64 -2.43 1.45 -10.11
C ASP A 64 -2.90 2.81 -10.68
N ASP A 65 -4.18 2.91 -11.05
CA ASP A 65 -4.78 4.17 -11.53
C ASP A 65 -5.20 5.09 -10.36
N CYS A 66 -5.15 4.59 -9.12
CA CYS A 66 -5.61 5.33 -7.96
C CYS A 66 -4.70 6.53 -7.66
N THR A 67 -5.16 7.73 -8.02
CA THR A 67 -4.44 8.99 -7.77
C THR A 67 -4.11 9.22 -6.29
N ALA A 68 -4.97 8.78 -5.36
CA ALA A 68 -4.71 8.90 -3.93
C ALA A 68 -3.55 8.00 -3.48
N CYS A 69 -3.54 6.71 -3.85
CA CYS A 69 -2.42 5.81 -3.58
C CYS A 69 -1.12 6.29 -4.25
N ARG A 70 -1.18 6.82 -5.47
CA ARG A 70 0.00 7.39 -6.16
C ARG A 70 0.55 8.62 -5.45
N ALA A 71 -0.32 9.47 -4.92
CA ALA A 71 0.11 10.64 -4.13
C ALA A 71 0.76 10.21 -2.81
N GLU A 72 0.19 9.23 -2.11
CA GLU A 72 0.80 8.66 -0.90
C GLU A 72 2.17 8.04 -1.20
N LEU A 73 2.26 7.26 -2.27
CA LEU A 73 3.53 6.68 -2.71
C LEU A 73 4.58 7.74 -3.03
N ALA A 74 4.22 8.76 -3.81
CA ALA A 74 5.12 9.85 -4.15
C ALA A 74 5.60 10.59 -2.90
N TRP A 75 4.72 10.77 -1.91
CA TRP A 75 5.07 11.39 -0.64
C TRP A 75 6.05 10.53 0.17
N LEU A 76 5.79 9.23 0.30
CA LEU A 76 6.69 8.28 1.00
C LEU A 76 8.09 8.20 0.37
N LEU A 77 8.15 8.22 -0.97
CA LEU A 77 9.41 8.24 -1.70
C LEU A 77 10.14 9.57 -1.52
N ALA A 78 9.41 10.70 -1.53
CA ALA A 78 10.00 12.01 -1.27
C ALA A 78 10.55 12.12 0.17
N GLU A 79 9.84 11.58 1.17
CA GLU A 79 10.31 11.53 2.55
C GLU A 79 11.55 10.65 2.70
N SER A 80 11.57 9.50 2.02
CA SER A 80 12.70 8.57 2.04
C SER A 80 13.92 9.10 1.28
N ALA A 81 13.70 9.94 0.26
CA ALA A 81 14.75 10.55 -0.55
C ALA A 81 15.44 11.73 0.14
N GLY A 82 14.87 12.24 1.24
CA GLY A 82 15.49 13.25 2.11
C GLY A 82 16.14 14.41 1.37
N ASP A 83 15.41 15.49 1.14
CA ASP A 83 16.07 16.80 1.14
C ASP A 83 16.30 17.18 2.61
N PRO A 84 17.55 17.21 3.10
CA PRO A 84 17.82 17.89 4.35
C PRO A 84 17.73 19.39 4.09
N GLN A 85 16.79 20.04 4.78
CA GLN A 85 16.87 21.42 5.27
C GLN A 85 16.25 22.53 4.38
N ALA A 86 15.22 23.17 4.93
CA ALA A 86 15.13 24.63 4.99
C ALA A 86 14.45 25.06 6.29
#